data_AF-A0A535ITW0-F1
#
_entry.id   AF-A0A535ITW0-F1
#
_cell.length_a   1.000
_cell.length_b   1.000
_cell.length_c   1.000
_cell.angle_alpha   90.00
_cell.angle_beta   90.00
_cell.angle_gamma   90.00
#
_symmetry.space_group_name_H-M   'P 1'
#
loop_
_entity.id
_entity.type
_entity.pdbx_description
1 polymer ?
#
loop_
_entity_poly.entity_id
_entity_poly.type
_entity_poly.pdbx_seq_one_letter_code
_entity_poly.pdbx_strand_id
1 'polypeptide(L)'
;MLQCALSYWESGWDQLRVSDTGAVGLMQVQPASATEAGPALLGRQVNLDDPYDNADVGVAILRQDLQAFNSPENALAAYYQGPTSLKADGMYPDTQQYVEGILDLANRMNP
;
A
#
# COMPACT_ATOMS: atom_id res chain seq x y z
N MET A 1 -11.61 7.21 -1.31
CA MET A 1 -11.08 7.64 0.00
C MET A 1 -10.09 6.65 0.58
N LEU A 2 -10.27 5.33 0.40
CA LEU A 2 -9.33 4.31 0.88
C LEU A 2 -7.85 4.57 0.51
N GLN A 3 -7.57 4.90 -0.75
CA GLN A 3 -6.20 5.17 -1.22
C GLN A 3 -5.58 6.39 -0.53
N CYS A 4 -6.36 7.46 -0.34
CA CYS A 4 -5.90 8.67 0.35
C CYS A 4 -5.64 8.41 1.83
N ALA A 5 -6.51 7.61 2.48
CA ALA A 5 -6.34 7.21 3.87
C ALA A 5 -5.09 6.34 4.05
N LEU A 6 -4.89 5.35 3.18
CA LEU A 6 -3.67 4.54 3.14
C LEU A 6 -2.42 5.42 2.98
N SER A 7 -2.39 6.29 1.97
CA SER A 7 -1.23 7.17 1.75
C SER A 7 -0.94 8.09 2.93
N TYR A 8 -1.98 8.63 3.58
CA TYR A 8 -1.83 9.43 4.78
C TYR A 8 -1.32 8.60 5.96
N TRP A 9 -1.80 7.37 6.12
CA TRP A 9 -1.33 6.47 7.17
C TRP A 9 0.15 6.11 7.00
N GLU A 10 0.57 5.85 5.76
CA GLU A 10 1.94 5.45 5.42
C GLU A 10 2.97 6.56 5.64
N SER A 11 2.61 7.81 5.31
CA SER A 11 3.60 8.89 5.25
C SER A 11 3.16 10.22 5.83
N GLY A 12 1.90 10.39 6.21
CA GLY A 12 1.33 11.71 6.46
C GLY A 12 1.40 12.64 5.24
N TRP A 13 1.46 12.07 4.04
CA TRP A 13 1.75 12.74 2.76
C TRP A 13 3.14 13.37 2.67
N ASP A 14 4.12 12.88 3.43
CA ASP A 14 5.52 13.20 3.22
C ASP A 14 6.11 12.35 2.07
N GLN A 15 6.20 12.96 0.89
CA GLN A 15 6.78 12.32 -0.30
C GLN A 15 8.27 11.98 -0.19
N LEU A 16 8.99 12.55 0.78
CA LEU A 16 10.42 12.30 0.99
C LEU A 16 10.69 11.26 2.08
N ARG A 17 9.63 10.70 2.69
CA ARG A 17 9.76 9.74 3.77
C ARG A 17 10.42 8.46 3.29
N VAL A 18 11.46 8.03 4.01
CA VAL A 18 12.10 6.73 3.84
C VAL A 18 12.03 5.99 5.17
N SER A 19 11.49 4.77 5.19
CA SER A 19 11.41 3.95 6.39
C SER A 19 12.77 3.31 6.73
N ASP A 20 12.91 2.77 7.95
CA ASP A 20 14.08 1.98 8.34
C ASP A 20 14.30 0.74 7.47
N THR A 21 13.24 0.23 6.83
CA THR A 21 13.29 -0.91 5.91
C THR A 21 13.52 -0.50 4.45
N GLY A 22 13.69 0.80 4.17
CA GLY A 22 13.94 1.35 2.83
C GLY A 22 12.70 1.63 1.99
N ALA A 23 11.50 1.59 2.58
CA ALA A 23 10.26 1.92 1.88
C ALA A 23 10.16 3.43 1.61
N VAL A 24 9.70 3.83 0.43
CA VAL A 24 9.81 5.23 -0.05
C VAL A 24 8.46 5.89 -0.24
N GLY A 25 8.38 7.17 0.13
CA GLY A 25 7.38 8.13 -0.33
C GLY A 25 5.97 7.90 0.17
N LEU A 26 5.02 8.49 -0.58
CA LEU A 26 3.60 8.62 -0.22
C LEU A 26 2.91 7.30 0.13
N MET A 27 3.31 6.22 -0.53
CA MET A 27 2.70 4.90 -0.42
C MET A 27 3.62 3.89 0.29
N GLN A 28 4.78 4.35 0.79
CA GLN A 28 5.83 3.52 1.42
C GLN A 28 6.10 2.23 0.63
N VAL A 29 6.37 2.38 -0.66
CA VAL A 29 6.63 1.23 -1.54
C VAL A 29 8.09 0.82 -1.42
N GLN A 30 8.33 -0.48 -1.27
CA GLN A 30 9.67 -1.04 -1.27
C GLN A 30 10.30 -1.02 -2.68
N PRO A 31 11.60 -0.67 -2.83
CA PRO A 31 12.28 -0.66 -4.14
C PRO A 31 12.18 -1.99 -4.90
N ALA A 32 12.26 -3.11 -4.18
CA ALA A 32 12.09 -4.44 -4.76
C ALA A 32 10.68 -4.63 -5.34
N SER A 33 9.64 -4.24 -4.58
CA SER A 33 8.25 -4.29 -5.04
C SER A 33 8.02 -3.39 -6.24
N ALA A 34 8.60 -2.19 -6.27
CA ALA A 34 8.48 -1.27 -7.42
C ALA A 34 9.14 -1.84 -8.70
N THR A 35 10.28 -2.52 -8.55
CA THR A 35 11.01 -3.16 -9.66
C THR A 35 10.19 -4.27 -10.32
N GLU A 36 9.40 -5.01 -9.54
CA GLU A 36 8.49 -6.05 -10.04
C GLU A 36 7.17 -5.46 -10.54
N ALA A 37 6.51 -4.64 -9.71
CA ALA A 37 5.17 -4.14 -9.93
C ALA A 37 5.08 -3.08 -11.04
N GLY A 38 6.11 -2.24 -11.22
CA GLY A 38 6.11 -1.24 -12.28
C GLY A 38 5.90 -1.88 -13.66
N PRO A 39 6.81 -2.75 -14.12
CA PRO A 39 6.65 -3.44 -15.40
C PRO A 39 5.40 -4.32 -15.46
N ALA A 40 5.08 -5.04 -14.37
CA ALA A 40 3.98 -6.01 -14.37
C ALA A 40 2.59 -5.37 -14.36
N LEU A 41 2.41 -4.25 -13.65
CA LEU A 41 1.10 -3.62 -13.43
C LEU A 41 0.91 -2.32 -14.20
N LEU A 42 1.99 -1.59 -14.47
CA LEU A 42 1.96 -0.30 -15.17
C LEU A 42 2.58 -0.34 -16.57
N GLY A 43 3.25 -1.44 -16.93
CA GLY A 43 3.92 -1.59 -18.23
C GLY A 43 5.16 -0.70 -18.41
N ARG A 44 5.70 -0.13 -17.31
CA ARG A 44 6.86 0.76 -17.31
C ARG A 44 7.65 0.65 -16.01
N GLN A 45 8.93 0.98 -16.04
CA GLN A 45 9.67 1.21 -14.80
C GLN A 45 9.14 2.48 -14.11
N VAL A 46 9.29 2.52 -12.78
CA VAL A 46 8.84 3.62 -11.93
C VAL A 46 10.01 4.19 -11.14
N ASN A 47 10.02 5.50 -10.97
CA ASN A 47 10.95 6.21 -10.11
C ASN A 47 10.29 6.54 -8.76
N LEU A 48 10.69 5.88 -7.68
CA LEU A 48 10.06 6.10 -6.37
C LEU A 48 10.32 7.50 -5.77
N ASP A 49 11.34 8.22 -6.26
CA ASP A 49 11.61 9.61 -5.86
C ASP A 49 10.64 10.60 -6.52
N ASP A 50 9.94 10.18 -7.58
CA ASP A 50 8.84 10.94 -8.16
C ASP A 50 7.54 10.56 -7.43
N PRO A 51 6.88 11.51 -6.73
CA PRO A 51 5.66 11.22 -5.98
C PRO A 51 4.51 10.70 -6.85
N TYR A 52 4.47 11.04 -8.14
CA TYR A 52 3.45 10.51 -9.05
C TYR A 52 3.68 9.03 -9.35
N ASP A 53 4.92 8.65 -9.65
CA ASP A 53 5.30 7.25 -9.87
C ASP A 53 5.12 6.40 -8.61
N ASN A 54 5.44 6.97 -7.44
CA ASN A 54 5.21 6.34 -6.15
C ASN A 54 3.72 6.05 -5.90
N ALA A 55 2.87 7.05 -6.14
CA ALA A 55 1.42 6.92 -6.02
C ALA A 55 0.85 5.93 -7.04
N ASP A 56 1.26 6.01 -8.30
CA ASP A 56 0.82 5.10 -9.37
C ASP A 56 1.11 3.64 -9.01
N VAL A 57 2.35 3.32 -8.60
CA VAL A 57 2.73 1.94 -8.30
C VAL A 57 2.09 1.43 -7.01
N GLY A 58 2.01 2.26 -5.96
CA GLY A 58 1.33 1.88 -4.71
C GLY A 58 -0.16 1.61 -4.93
N VAL A 59 -0.85 2.45 -5.70
CA VAL A 59 -2.26 2.23 -6.05
C VAL A 59 -2.44 1.01 -6.96
N ALA A 60 -1.49 0.74 -7.87
CA ALA A 60 -1.54 -0.45 -8.72
C ALA A 60 -1.42 -1.74 -7.90
N ILE A 61 -0.50 -1.79 -6.93
CA ILE A 61 -0.36 -2.92 -5.99
C ILE A 61 -1.65 -3.10 -5.19
N LEU A 62 -2.17 -2.03 -4.57
CA LEU A 62 -3.42 -2.10 -3.83
C LEU A 62 -4.59 -2.59 -4.70
N ARG A 63 -4.66 -2.16 -5.97
CA ARG A 63 -5.67 -2.61 -6.92
C ARG A 63 -5.54 -4.10 -7.21
N GLN A 64 -4.32 -4.60 -7.38
CA GLN A 64 -4.06 -6.02 -7.58
C GLN A 64 -4.56 -6.83 -6.37
N ASP A 65 -4.29 -6.37 -5.15
CA ASP A 65 -4.74 -7.04 -3.93
C ASP A 65 -6.27 -6.99 -3.77
N LEU A 66 -6.91 -5.86 -4.09
CA LEU A 66 -8.38 -5.76 -4.11
C LEU A 66 -9.01 -6.78 -5.07
N GLN A 67 -8.39 -7.00 -6.24
CA GLN A 67 -8.86 -8.00 -7.20
C GLN A 67 -8.62 -9.44 -6.70
N ALA A 68 -7.49 -9.68 -6.03
CA ALA A 68 -7.12 -11.01 -5.55
C ALA A 68 -7.95 -11.47 -4.34
N PHE A 69 -8.30 -10.56 -3.44
CA PHE A 69 -8.96 -10.88 -2.17
C PHE A 69 -10.44 -10.50 -2.10
N ASN A 70 -10.92 -9.63 -2.99
CA ASN A 70 -12.32 -9.18 -3.05
C ASN A 70 -12.86 -8.65 -1.69
N SER A 71 -11.97 -8.05 -0.89
CA SER A 71 -12.28 -7.41 0.40
C SER A 71 -11.27 -6.27 0.63
N PRO A 72 -11.74 -5.04 0.93
CA PRO A 72 -10.85 -3.94 1.30
C PRO A 72 -9.95 -4.25 2.49
N GLU A 73 -10.47 -4.94 3.49
CA GLU A 73 -9.74 -5.35 4.70
C GLU A 73 -8.58 -6.29 4.33
N ASN A 74 -8.86 -7.34 3.56
CA ASN A 74 -7.84 -8.29 3.13
C ASN A 74 -6.86 -7.68 2.13
N ALA A 75 -7.29 -6.72 1.32
CA ALA A 75 -6.38 -6.02 0.41
C ALA A 75 -5.39 -5.13 1.16
N LEU A 76 -5.84 -4.38 2.18
CA LEU A 76 -4.95 -3.63 3.06
C LEU A 76 -4.01 -4.55 3.84
N ALA A 77 -4.52 -5.68 4.33
CA ALA A 77 -3.68 -6.67 4.99
C ALA A 77 -2.62 -7.25 4.06
N ALA A 78 -2.98 -7.55 2.81
CA ALA A 78 -2.04 -8.05 1.80
C ALA A 78 -0.99 -6.99 1.42
N TYR A 79 -1.39 -5.72 1.37
CA TYR A 79 -0.48 -4.61 1.09
C TYR A 79 0.61 -4.49 2.17
N TYR A 80 0.24 -4.64 3.44
CA TYR A 80 1.16 -4.52 4.59
C TYR A 80 1.95 -5.80 4.86
N GLN A 81 1.26 -6.94 4.98
CA GLN A 81 1.85 -8.23 5.39
C GLN A 81 2.39 -9.04 4.20
N GLY A 82 1.98 -8.70 2.99
CA GLY A 82 2.23 -9.47 1.78
C GLY A 82 1.13 -10.52 1.51
N PRO A 83 0.70 -10.69 0.25
CA PRO A 83 -0.43 -11.57 -0.10
C PRO A 83 -0.16 -13.05 0.18
N THR A 84 1.09 -13.50 0.08
CA THR A 84 1.47 -14.90 0.36
C THR A 84 1.35 -15.20 1.85
N SER A 85 1.83 -14.30 2.72
CA SER A 85 1.75 -14.46 4.17
C SER A 85 0.29 -14.41 4.63
N LEU A 86 -0.51 -13.45 4.14
CA LEU A 86 -1.94 -13.38 4.46
C LEU A 86 -2.70 -14.67 4.10
N LYS A 87 -2.41 -15.27 2.94
CA LYS A 87 -3.05 -16.53 2.53
C LYS A 87 -2.63 -17.72 3.39
N ALA A 88 -1.39 -17.74 3.88
CA ALA A 88 -0.87 -18.82 4.68
C ALA A 88 -1.34 -18.75 6.14
N ASP A 89 -1.27 -17.55 6.73
CA ASP A 89 -1.36 -17.37 8.17
C ASP A 89 -2.57 -16.54 8.63
N GLY A 90 -3.30 -15.91 7.69
CA GLY A 90 -4.28 -14.88 8.02
C GLY A 90 -3.60 -13.58 8.47
N MET A 91 -4.39 -12.66 9.03
CA MET A 91 -3.86 -11.38 9.52
C MET A 91 -3.15 -11.56 10.87
N TYR A 92 -1.90 -11.10 10.95
CA TYR A 92 -1.21 -10.93 12.22
C TYR A 92 -1.84 -9.80 13.08
N PRO A 93 -1.60 -9.77 14.40
CA PRO A 93 -2.18 -8.75 15.28
C PRO A 93 -1.85 -7.30 14.88
N ASP A 94 -0.63 -7.05 14.38
CA ASP A 94 -0.22 -5.74 13.88
C ASP A 94 -0.89 -5.42 12.53
N THR A 95 -1.05 -6.41 11.65
CA THR A 95 -1.83 -6.27 10.40
C THR A 95 -3.28 -5.88 10.69
N GLN A 96 -3.92 -6.47 11.71
CA GLN A 96 -5.28 -6.11 12.10
C GLN A 96 -5.37 -4.64 12.52
N GLN A 97 -4.44 -4.18 13.38
CA GLN A 97 -4.39 -2.78 13.82
C GLN A 97 -4.17 -1.82 12.66
N TYR A 98 -3.28 -2.18 11.72
CA TYR A 98 -3.03 -1.41 10.51
C TYR A 98 -4.30 -1.25 9.66
N VAL A 99 -5.01 -2.36 9.41
CA VAL A 99 -6.26 -2.36 8.63
C VAL A 99 -7.34 -1.53 9.30
N GLU A 100 -7.58 -1.76 10.59
CA GLU A 100 -8.59 -1.03 11.36
C GLU A 100 -8.34 0.48 11.33
N GLY A 101 -7.10 0.91 11.56
CA GLY A 101 -6.74 2.32 11.56
C GLY A 101 -6.98 3.03 10.23
N ILE A 102 -6.65 2.38 9.11
CA ILE A 102 -6.86 2.94 7.77
C ILE A 102 -8.34 3.02 7.41
N LEU A 103 -9.14 2.00 7.75
CA LEU A 103 -10.58 2.01 7.48
C LEU A 103 -11.29 3.09 8.29
N ASP A 104 -10.93 3.24 9.57
CA ASP A 104 -11.42 4.32 10.42
C ASP A 104 -11.09 5.69 9.83
N LEU A 105 -9.85 5.88 9.38
CA LEU A 105 -9.43 7.12 8.73
C LEU A 105 -10.19 7.36 7.43
N ALA A 106 -10.35 6.34 6.59
CA ALA A 106 -11.08 6.44 5.32
C ALA A 106 -12.54 6.86 5.53
N ASN A 107 -13.20 6.33 6.56
CA ASN A 107 -14.56 6.69 6.93
C ASN A 107 -14.65 8.16 7.37
N ARG A 108 -13.69 8.66 8.16
CA ARG A 108 -13.65 10.07 8.59
C ARG A 108 -13.40 11.04 7.44
N MET A 109 -12.68 10.61 6.41
CA MET A 109 -12.42 11.43 5.22
C MET A 109 -13.62 11.48 4.25
N ASN A 110 -14.64 10.63 4.43
CA ASN A 110 -15.85 10.59 3.60
C ASN A 110 -17.10 10.98 4.41
N PRO A 111 -17.27 12.27 4.74
CA PRO A 111 -18.35 12.74 5.61
C PRO A 111 -19.76 12.57 5.01
#